data_AF-X2IZP3-F1
#
_entry.id   AF-X2IZP3-F1
#
_cell.length_a   1.000
_cell.length_b   1.000
_cell.length_c   1.000
_cell.angle_alpha   90.00
_cell.angle_beta   90.00
_cell.angle_gamma   90.00
#
_symmetry.space_group_name_H-M   'P 1'
#
loop_
_entity.id
_entity.type
_entity.pdbx_description
1 polymer ?
#
loop_
_entity_poly.entity_id
_entity_poly.type
_entity_poly.pdbx_seq_one_letter_code
_entity_poly.pdbx_strand_id
1 'polypeptide(L)'
;AIYGKGGIGKSTTTQNTVAGLASLGKKVMIIGCDPKADSTRLILHAKAQSTVMDLVRELGTVEDLELDDVLKVGYGDVKCVESGGPEPGVGCAGRGVITAINFLEENGAYTPDLDFVFYDVLGDVVCGGFAMPIRENKAEEIYIVCSGEMMAMYAANN
;
A
#
# COMPACT_ATOMS: atom_id res chain seq x y z
N ALA A 1 8.81 3.80 -0.14
CA ALA A 1 7.41 4.14 -0.51
C ALA A 1 7.37 4.76 -1.89
N ILE A 2 6.33 4.47 -2.66
CA ILE A 2 6.10 4.99 -4.01
C ILE A 2 4.98 6.02 -3.95
N TYR A 3 5.27 7.25 -4.36
CA TYR A 3 4.31 8.36 -4.41
C TYR A 3 4.14 8.86 -5.85
N GLY A 4 3.18 9.77 -6.04
CA GLY A 4 2.88 10.38 -7.33
C GLY A 4 1.39 10.66 -7.52
N LYS A 5 1.09 11.51 -8.50
CA LYS A 5 -0.26 11.90 -8.89
C LYS A 5 -1.13 10.67 -9.22
N GLY A 6 -2.43 10.76 -8.97
CA GLY A 6 -3.43 9.81 -9.45
C GLY A 6 -3.37 9.65 -10.97
N GLY A 7 -3.46 8.41 -11.44
CA GLY A 7 -3.44 8.10 -12.88
C GLY A 7 -2.05 8.12 -13.54
N ILE A 8 -0.96 8.43 -12.81
CA ILE A 8 0.40 8.47 -13.38
C ILE A 8 1.04 7.09 -13.60
N GLY A 9 0.38 6.02 -13.14
CA GLY A 9 0.88 4.64 -13.27
C GLY A 9 1.69 4.12 -12.08
N LYS A 10 1.50 4.67 -10.87
CA LYS A 10 2.15 4.20 -9.62
C LYS A 10 2.01 2.69 -9.44
N SER A 11 0.79 2.19 -9.27
CA SER A 11 0.51 0.78 -8.98
C SER A 11 1.02 -0.16 -10.06
N THR A 12 0.95 0.25 -11.33
CA THR A 12 1.53 -0.52 -12.44
C THR A 12 3.04 -0.61 -12.31
N THR A 13 3.70 0.52 -12.04
CA THR A 13 5.17 0.60 -11.90
C THR A 13 5.63 -0.19 -10.68
N THR A 14 4.97 -0.02 -9.54
CA THR A 14 5.26 -0.74 -8.29
C THR A 14 5.16 -2.25 -8.49
N GLN A 15 4.04 -2.76 -9.00
CA GLN A 15 3.83 -4.20 -9.16
C GLN A 15 4.81 -4.84 -10.15
N ASN A 16 5.13 -4.18 -11.27
CA ASN A 16 6.13 -4.71 -12.21
C ASN A 16 7.55 -4.66 -11.65
N THR A 17 7.89 -3.61 -10.89
CA THR A 17 9.19 -3.51 -10.21
C THR A 17 9.34 -4.62 -9.18
N VAL A 18 8.31 -4.84 -8.35
CA VAL A 18 8.29 -5.90 -7.35
C VAL A 18 8.33 -7.29 -7.99
N ALA A 19 7.59 -7.52 -9.08
CA ALA A 19 7.69 -8.78 -9.83
C ALA A 19 9.11 -9.02 -10.37
N GLY A 20 9.78 -7.97 -10.86
CA GLY A 20 11.19 -8.03 -11.25
C GLY A 20 12.11 -8.41 -10.08
N LEU A 21 11.95 -7.77 -8.93
CA LEU A 21 12.72 -8.11 -7.71
C LEU A 21 12.46 -9.55 -7.26
N ALA A 22 11.21 -10.00 -7.26
CA ALA A 22 10.84 -11.36 -6.93
C ALA A 22 11.49 -12.38 -7.89
N SER A 23 11.55 -12.07 -9.19
CA SER A 23 12.24 -12.90 -10.18
C SER A 23 13.76 -13.02 -9.92
N LEU A 24 14.34 -12.05 -9.22
CA LEU A 24 15.73 -12.04 -8.75
C LEU A 24 15.90 -12.70 -7.37
N GLY A 25 14.86 -13.37 -6.87
CA GLY A 25 14.87 -14.10 -5.59
C GLY A 25 14.70 -13.20 -4.36
N LYS A 26 14.24 -11.96 -4.51
CA LYS A 26 13.98 -11.06 -3.40
C LYS A 26 12.62 -11.32 -2.76
N LYS A 27 12.58 -11.36 -1.43
CA LYS A 27 11.35 -11.47 -0.65
C LYS A 27 10.76 -10.08 -0.44
N VAL A 28 9.58 -9.85 -1.01
CA VAL A 28 8.99 -8.52 -1.05
C VAL A 28 7.56 -8.55 -0.51
N MET A 29 7.19 -7.48 0.19
CA MET A 29 5.80 -7.20 0.58
C MET A 29 5.31 -5.89 -0.05
N ILE A 30 4.07 -5.89 -0.56
CA ILE A 30 3.37 -4.70 -1.05
C ILE A 30 2.24 -4.37 -0.07
N ILE A 31 2.20 -3.13 0.39
CA ILE A 31 1.10 -2.56 1.16
C ILE A 31 0.49 -1.44 0.31
N GLY A 32 -0.73 -1.68 -0.17
CA GLY A 32 -1.52 -0.68 -0.86
C GLY A 32 -2.07 0.34 0.11
N CYS A 33 -1.65 1.59 -0.03
CA CYS A 33 -2.06 2.74 0.79
C CYS A 33 -2.87 3.76 -0.05
N ASP A 34 -3.43 3.33 -1.18
CA ASP A 34 -4.36 4.09 -2.01
C ASP A 34 -5.79 3.59 -1.76
N PRO A 35 -6.76 4.47 -1.44
CA PRO A 35 -8.15 4.06 -1.22
C PRO A 35 -8.80 3.36 -2.42
N LYS A 36 -8.20 3.43 -3.61
CA LYS A 36 -8.62 2.67 -4.80
C LYS A 36 -8.44 1.15 -4.66
N ALA A 37 -7.59 0.70 -3.73
CA ALA A 37 -7.41 -0.69 -3.31
C ALA A 37 -7.11 -1.69 -4.45
N ASP A 38 -6.29 -1.29 -5.44
CA ASP A 38 -5.92 -2.12 -6.59
C ASP A 38 -4.40 -2.20 -6.83
N SER A 39 -3.63 -1.92 -5.78
CA SER A 39 -2.17 -1.88 -5.72
C SER A 39 -1.52 -3.27 -5.83
N THR A 40 -2.30 -4.34 -5.65
CA THR A 40 -1.83 -5.74 -5.58
C THR A 40 -2.47 -6.65 -6.63
N ARG A 41 -3.43 -6.14 -7.41
CA ARG A 41 -4.27 -6.93 -8.33
C ARG A 41 -3.49 -7.75 -9.37
N LEU A 42 -2.38 -7.20 -9.89
CA LEU A 42 -1.56 -7.82 -10.92
C LEU A 42 -0.68 -8.93 -10.33
N ILE A 43 -0.23 -8.78 -9.08
CA ILE A 43 0.55 -9.80 -8.38
C ILE A 43 -0.34 -10.98 -7.97
N LEU A 44 -1.58 -10.70 -7.57
CA LEU A 44 -2.54 -11.72 -7.11
C LEU A 44 -3.34 -12.38 -8.25
N HIS A 45 -3.27 -11.86 -9.48
CA HIS A 45 -4.13 -12.26 -10.60
C HIS A 45 -5.64 -12.23 -10.25
N ALA A 46 -6.02 -11.28 -9.39
CA ALA A 46 -7.38 -11.14 -8.88
C ALA A 46 -7.95 -9.77 -9.24
N LYS A 47 -9.29 -9.64 -9.25
CA LYS A 47 -9.94 -8.35 -9.51
C LYS A 47 -9.63 -7.33 -8.41
N ALA A 48 -9.71 -7.78 -7.16
CA ALA A 48 -9.37 -7.07 -5.95
C ALA A 48 -9.19 -8.10 -4.82
N GLN A 49 -8.48 -7.73 -3.76
CA GLN A 49 -8.50 -8.46 -2.50
C GLN A 49 -9.31 -7.69 -1.46
N SER A 50 -9.83 -8.38 -0.46
CA SER A 50 -10.46 -7.73 0.70
C SER A 50 -9.44 -6.83 1.39
N THR A 51 -9.86 -5.62 1.78
CA THR A 51 -8.99 -4.65 2.44
C THR A 51 -9.06 -4.78 3.95
N VAL A 52 -8.02 -4.30 4.65
CA VAL A 52 -8.03 -4.22 6.12
C VAL A 52 -9.27 -3.46 6.59
N MET A 53 -9.53 -2.28 6.02
CA MET A 53 -10.65 -1.45 6.47
C MET A 53 -12.02 -2.03 6.15
N ASP A 54 -12.17 -2.87 5.11
CA ASP A 54 -13.44 -3.53 4.82
C ASP A 54 -13.71 -4.65 5.83
N LEU A 55 -12.71 -5.49 6.12
CA LEU A 55 -12.87 -6.57 7.09
C LEU A 55 -13.07 -6.05 8.53
N VAL A 56 -12.40 -4.96 8.90
CA VAL A 56 -12.64 -4.29 10.20
C VAL A 56 -14.09 -3.81 10.32
N ARG A 57 -14.74 -3.38 9.23
CA ARG A 57 -16.18 -3.01 9.27
C ARG A 57 -17.09 -4.22 9.44
N GLU A 58 -16.72 -5.35 8.86
CA GLU A 58 -17.50 -6.59 8.96
C GLU A 58 -17.37 -7.23 10.35
N LEU A 59 -16.16 -7.24 10.91
CA LEU A 59 -15.84 -7.82 12.22
C LEU A 59 -16.16 -6.87 13.38
N GLY A 60 -16.14 -5.56 13.13
CA GLY A 60 -16.48 -4.49 14.07
C GLY A 60 -15.26 -3.83 14.71
N THR A 61 -14.19 -4.57 14.97
CA THR A 61 -12.94 -4.04 15.55
C THR A 61 -11.70 -4.55 14.79
N VAL A 62 -10.56 -3.91 14.99
CA VAL A 62 -9.29 -4.32 14.34
C VAL A 62 -8.60 -5.45 15.10
N GLU A 63 -8.94 -5.59 16.38
CA GLU A 63 -8.43 -6.61 17.29
C GLU A 63 -9.02 -8.01 16.98
N ASP A 64 -10.16 -8.07 16.29
CA ASP A 64 -10.80 -9.32 15.86
C ASP A 64 -10.26 -9.82 14.50
N LEU A 65 -9.40 -9.05 13.84
CA LEU A 65 -8.85 -9.36 12.52
C LEU A 65 -7.57 -10.18 12.64
N GLU A 66 -7.42 -11.25 11.85
CA GLU A 66 -6.20 -12.04 11.80
C GLU A 66 -5.35 -11.67 10.58
N LEU A 67 -4.02 -11.82 10.67
CA LEU A 67 -3.11 -11.44 9.59
C LEU A 67 -3.42 -12.21 8.28
N ASP A 68 -3.76 -13.48 8.40
CA ASP A 68 -4.07 -14.37 7.26
C ASP A 68 -5.34 -13.95 6.50
N ASP A 69 -6.21 -13.16 7.12
CA ASP A 69 -7.42 -12.66 6.47
C ASP A 69 -7.08 -11.63 5.39
N VAL A 70 -6.07 -10.80 5.62
CA VAL A 70 -5.68 -9.68 4.75
C VAL A 70 -4.41 -9.90 3.96
N LEU A 71 -3.47 -10.70 4.45
CA LEU A 71 -2.18 -10.93 3.80
C LEU A 71 -2.31 -12.10 2.84
N LYS A 72 -2.27 -11.79 1.54
CA LYS A 72 -2.29 -12.80 0.47
C LYS A 72 -0.93 -12.90 -0.18
N VAL A 73 -0.61 -14.08 -0.70
CA VAL A 73 0.66 -14.33 -1.41
C VAL A 73 0.34 -14.53 -2.89
N GLY A 74 1.06 -13.81 -3.75
CA GLY A 74 0.88 -13.86 -5.20
C GLY A 74 2.14 -14.31 -5.96
N TYR A 75 2.30 -13.80 -7.18
CA TYR A 75 3.44 -14.09 -8.04
C TYR A 75 4.78 -13.90 -7.32
N GLY A 76 5.68 -14.90 -7.42
CA GLY A 76 7.03 -14.83 -6.87
C GLY A 76 7.08 -14.74 -5.34
N ASP A 77 6.10 -15.33 -4.65
CA ASP A 77 5.94 -15.30 -3.19
C ASP A 77 5.82 -13.89 -2.59
N VAL A 78 5.40 -12.92 -3.41
CA VAL A 78 5.19 -11.54 -2.97
C VAL A 78 3.97 -11.48 -2.05
N LYS A 79 4.19 -11.00 -0.83
CA LYS A 79 3.13 -10.74 0.16
C LYS A 79 2.39 -9.46 -0.22
N CYS A 80 1.06 -9.48 -0.16
CA CYS A 80 0.20 -8.42 -0.64
C CYS A 80 -0.88 -8.09 0.39
N VAL A 81 -1.04 -6.81 0.71
CA VAL A 81 -2.10 -6.28 1.59
C VAL A 81 -2.64 -4.98 1.00
N GLU A 82 -3.95 -4.73 1.11
CA GLU A 82 -4.55 -3.41 0.82
C GLU A 82 -5.08 -2.81 2.12
N SER A 83 -4.74 -1.56 2.42
CA SER A 83 -5.34 -0.86 3.58
C SER A 83 -6.83 -0.67 3.36
N GLY A 84 -7.21 -0.29 2.15
CA GLY A 84 -8.53 0.25 1.86
C GLY A 84 -8.69 1.66 2.40
N GLY A 85 -9.89 2.21 2.22
CA GLY A 85 -10.27 3.54 2.68
C GLY A 85 -11.72 3.56 3.12
N PRO A 86 -12.16 4.58 3.87
CA PRO A 86 -13.55 4.72 4.28
C PRO A 86 -14.47 4.91 3.06
N GLU A 87 -15.77 4.78 3.26
CA GLU A 87 -16.74 5.08 2.21
C GLU A 87 -16.54 6.49 1.62
N PRO A 88 -16.65 6.67 0.29
CA PRO A 88 -16.46 7.97 -0.34
C PRO A 88 -17.35 9.04 0.30
N GLY A 89 -16.73 10.13 0.74
CA GLY A 89 -17.41 11.23 1.44
C GLY A 89 -17.55 11.04 2.95
N VAL A 90 -17.05 9.94 3.52
CA VAL A 90 -17.07 9.64 4.95
C VAL A 90 -15.64 9.39 5.46
N GLY A 91 -15.30 9.87 6.65
CA GLY A 91 -14.03 9.54 7.32
C GLY A 91 -12.77 10.13 6.68
N CYS A 92 -11.63 9.52 6.99
CA CYS A 92 -10.31 9.95 6.51
C CYS A 92 -9.54 8.74 5.95
N ALA A 93 -9.27 8.73 4.64
CA ALA A 93 -8.50 7.65 4.00
C ALA A 93 -7.10 7.48 4.60
N GLY A 94 -6.43 8.59 4.96
CA GLY A 94 -5.15 8.55 5.64
C GLY A 94 -5.21 7.85 7.01
N ARG A 95 -6.34 7.90 7.73
CA ARG A 95 -6.50 7.16 8.99
C ARG A 95 -6.59 5.65 8.76
N GLY A 96 -7.21 5.23 7.65
CA GLY A 96 -7.24 3.82 7.25
C GLY A 96 -5.84 3.27 6.96
N VAL A 97 -4.98 4.07 6.31
CA VAL A 97 -3.56 3.73 6.08
C VAL A 97 -2.83 3.54 7.40
N ILE A 98 -2.98 4.47 8.36
CA ILE A 98 -2.36 4.35 9.70
C ILE A 98 -2.82 3.06 10.39
N THR A 99 -4.13 2.82 10.45
CA THR A 99 -4.70 1.63 11.09
C THR A 99 -4.17 0.34 10.46
N ALA A 100 -4.11 0.27 9.13
CA ALA A 100 -3.58 -0.91 8.44
C ALA A 100 -2.09 -1.14 8.71
N ILE A 101 -1.27 -0.09 8.70
CA ILE A 101 0.18 -0.23 8.96
C ILE A 101 0.43 -0.68 10.40
N ASN A 102 -0.27 -0.10 11.37
CA ASN A 102 -0.14 -0.48 12.77
C ASN A 102 -0.59 -1.93 13.00
N PHE A 103 -1.73 -2.32 12.42
CA PHE A 103 -2.21 -3.70 12.46
C PHE A 103 -1.16 -4.69 11.92
N LEU A 104 -0.55 -4.39 10.77
CA LEU A 104 0.48 -5.25 10.17
C LEU A 104 1.75 -5.34 11.03
N GLU A 105 2.11 -4.26 11.72
CA GLU A 105 3.25 -4.23 12.63
C GLU A 105 2.99 -5.06 13.88
N GLU A 106 1.86 -4.85 14.53
CA GLU A 106 1.45 -5.54 15.75
C GLU A 106 1.26 -7.05 15.54
N ASN A 107 0.81 -7.45 14.35
CA ASN A 107 0.58 -8.86 13.99
C ASN A 107 1.78 -9.52 13.28
N GLY A 108 2.95 -8.87 13.23
CA GLY A 108 4.19 -9.51 12.79
C GLY A 108 4.31 -9.75 11.28
N ALA A 109 3.66 -8.93 10.45
CA ALA A 109 3.78 -9.03 8.99
C ALA A 109 5.20 -8.70 8.47
N TYR A 110 5.93 -7.87 9.22
CA TYR A 110 7.30 -7.43 8.93
C TYR A 110 8.33 -8.45 9.38
N THR A 111 8.41 -9.57 8.64
CA THR A 111 9.29 -10.68 8.99
C THR A 111 10.76 -10.37 8.67
N PRO A 112 11.74 -10.84 9.46
CA PRO A 112 13.17 -10.54 9.26
C PRO A 112 13.77 -11.00 7.93
N ASP A 113 13.08 -11.88 7.21
CA ASP A 113 13.49 -12.42 5.92
C ASP A 113 12.98 -11.58 4.74
N LEU A 114 12.18 -10.53 4.96
CA LEU A 114 11.80 -9.59 3.90
C LEU A 114 13.01 -8.74 3.50
N ASP A 115 13.33 -8.73 2.20
CA ASP A 115 14.31 -7.82 1.62
C ASP A 115 13.73 -6.41 1.44
N PHE A 116 12.45 -6.30 1.06
CA PHE A 116 11.81 -5.02 0.74
C PHE A 116 10.35 -4.95 1.17
N VAL A 117 9.91 -3.75 1.58
CA VAL A 117 8.50 -3.40 1.76
C VAL A 117 8.17 -2.18 0.91
N PHE A 118 7.21 -2.36 -0.01
CA PHE A 118 6.72 -1.30 -0.88
C PHE A 118 5.38 -0.79 -0.38
N TYR A 119 5.33 0.49 -0.01
CA TYR A 119 4.09 1.22 0.22
C TYR A 119 3.68 1.92 -1.08
N ASP A 120 2.54 1.58 -1.67
CA ASP A 120 1.96 2.30 -2.82
C ASP A 120 0.98 3.35 -2.30
N VAL A 121 1.43 4.61 -2.24
CA VAL A 121 0.71 5.67 -1.49
C VAL A 121 0.07 6.68 -2.43
N LEU A 122 -1.14 7.09 -2.10
CA LEU A 122 -1.81 8.19 -2.80
C LEU A 122 -0.99 9.49 -2.69
N GLY A 123 -0.56 10.04 -3.82
CA GLY A 123 0.23 11.27 -3.88
C GLY A 123 -0.53 12.52 -4.33
N ASP A 124 -1.86 12.44 -4.53
CA ASP A 124 -2.66 13.63 -4.87
C ASP A 124 -2.86 14.58 -3.69
N VAL A 125 -2.87 14.03 -2.47
CA VAL A 125 -3.07 14.78 -1.23
C VAL A 125 -2.11 14.24 -0.17
N VAL A 126 -1.13 15.04 0.22
CA VAL A 126 -0.15 14.68 1.26
C VAL A 126 -0.64 15.18 2.62
N CYS A 127 -1.75 14.59 3.10
CA CYS A 127 -2.28 14.89 4.44
C CYS A 127 -1.57 14.02 5.50
N GLY A 128 -1.84 14.29 6.78
CA GLY A 128 -1.13 13.64 7.90
C GLY A 128 -1.10 12.11 7.85
N GLY A 129 -2.16 11.46 7.38
CA GLY A 129 -2.21 10.00 7.27
C GLY A 129 -1.46 9.44 6.06
N PHE A 130 -1.54 10.08 4.89
CA PHE A 130 -0.74 9.65 3.72
C PHE A 130 0.75 9.96 3.87
N ALA A 131 1.11 10.90 4.74
CA ALA A 131 2.48 11.17 5.13
C ALA A 131 3.01 10.23 6.23
N MET A 132 2.17 9.36 6.80
CA MET A 132 2.59 8.49 7.92
C MET A 132 3.79 7.59 7.59
N PRO A 133 3.88 6.93 6.41
CA PRO A 133 5.05 6.13 6.08
C PRO A 133 6.38 6.90 6.16
N ILE A 134 6.35 8.19 5.84
CA ILE A 134 7.52 9.08 5.93
C ILE A 134 7.71 9.57 7.37
N ARG A 135 6.65 10.10 7.99
CA ARG A 135 6.71 10.75 9.31
C ARG A 135 7.11 9.81 10.43
N GLU A 136 6.72 8.55 10.34
CA GLU A 136 7.05 7.52 11.34
C GLU A 136 8.22 6.64 10.92
N ASN A 137 9.00 7.05 9.90
CA ASN A 137 10.15 6.30 9.38
C ASN A 137 9.83 4.85 9.01
N LYS A 138 8.60 4.56 8.55
CA LYS A 138 8.25 3.23 8.03
C LYS A 138 8.84 3.01 6.63
N ALA A 139 9.09 4.10 5.89
CA ALA A 139 9.77 4.08 4.61
C ALA A 139 10.97 5.03 4.62
N GLU A 140 12.17 4.47 4.50
CA GLU A 140 13.42 5.24 4.44
C GLU A 140 13.74 5.75 3.03
N GLU A 141 13.32 4.99 2.00
CA GLU A 141 13.51 5.35 0.60
C GLU A 141 12.19 5.75 -0.05
N ILE A 142 12.17 6.93 -0.66
CA ILE A 142 10.99 7.48 -1.34
C ILE A 142 11.28 7.63 -2.82
N TYR A 143 10.43 7.03 -3.65
CA TYR A 143 10.47 7.16 -5.11
C TYR A 143 9.17 7.81 -5.59
N ILE A 144 9.27 8.78 -6.48
CA ILE A 144 8.12 9.52 -7.00
C ILE A 144 7.94 9.20 -8.49
N VAL A 145 6.77 8.67 -8.85
CA VAL A 145 6.39 8.47 -10.25
C VAL A 145 5.81 9.77 -10.79
N CYS A 146 6.42 10.32 -11.85
CA CYS A 146 6.02 11.56 -12.49
C CYS A 146 6.02 11.44 -14.03
N SER A 147 5.55 12.48 -14.71
CA SER A 147 5.64 12.65 -16.15
C SER A 147 5.90 14.12 -16.50
N GLY A 148 6.01 14.44 -17.79
CA GLY A 148 6.11 15.83 -18.26
C GLY A 148 4.85 16.68 -18.08
N GLU A 149 3.76 16.12 -17.53
CA GLU A 149 2.58 16.90 -17.20
C GLU A 149 2.84 17.85 -16.03
N MET A 150 2.42 19.11 -16.16
CA MET A 150 2.56 20.13 -15.10
C MET A 150 2.01 19.67 -13.75
N MET A 151 0.84 19.02 -13.74
CA MET A 151 0.23 18.52 -12.50
C MET A 151 1.00 17.35 -11.89
N ALA A 152 1.68 16.53 -12.70
CA ALA A 152 2.50 15.44 -12.19
C ALA A 152 3.78 15.99 -11.54
N MET A 153 4.40 16.99 -12.15
CA MET A 153 5.54 17.71 -11.56
C MET A 153 5.15 18.48 -10.30
N TYR A 154 3.98 19.13 -10.29
CA TYR A 154 3.45 19.80 -9.10
C TYR A 154 3.23 18.82 -7.95
N ALA A 155 2.56 17.69 -8.20
CA ALA A 155 2.35 16.66 -7.19
C ALA A 155 3.68 16.08 -6.66
N ALA A 156 4.67 15.92 -7.54
CA ALA A 156 6.00 15.43 -7.15
C ALA A 156 6.80 16.42 -6.28
N ASN A 157 6.49 17.71 -6.35
CA ASN A 157 7.18 18.74 -5.58
C ASN A 157 6.56 18.99 -4.20
N ASN A 158 5.35 18.48 -3.93
CA ASN A 158 4.68 18.58 -2.64
C ASN A 158 5.15 17.51 -1.67
#